data_AF-A0A7V2SJL5-F1
#
_entry.id   AF-A0A7V2SJL5-F1
#
_cell.length_a   1.000
_cell.length_b   1.000
_cell.length_c   1.000
_cell.angle_alpha   90.00
_cell.angle_beta   90.00
_cell.angle_gamma   90.00
#
_symmetry.space_group_name_H-M   'P 1'
#
loop_
_entity.id
_entity.type
_entity.pdbx_description
1 polymer ?
#
loop_
_entity_poly.entity_id
_entity_poly.type
_entity_poly.pdbx_seq_one_letter_code
_entity_poly.pdbx_strand_id
1 'polypeptide(L)'
;MSELNSLEGFSDRFWYWQGKSGTRYIHSIYSPENCPPLPGAIYITVQKLSSGRRVAVDVGRFCEGWDYVEGVIEDHRVGFSSINEIHVHLLAKSDDNAEQVVKDLLAGIGPRPVPAGFHEESVASPVQTPSWQPGLFDDQGNVRALASA
;
A
#
# COMPACT_ATOMS: atom_id res chain seq x y z
N MET A 1 37.64 22.20 -11.89
CA MET A 1 36.32 21.79 -12.42
C MET A 1 35.55 21.14 -11.28
N SER A 2 35.01 21.92 -10.34
CA SER A 2 34.63 21.40 -9.02
C SER A 2 33.30 21.93 -8.46
N GLU A 3 32.44 22.54 -9.28
CA GLU A 3 31.21 23.20 -8.80
C GLU A 3 29.90 22.60 -9.36
N LEU A 4 29.96 21.47 -10.07
CA LEU A 4 28.76 20.82 -10.65
C LEU A 4 28.22 19.62 -9.84
N ASN A 5 28.91 19.12 -8.82
CA ASN A 5 28.41 18.01 -7.97
C ASN A 5 27.59 18.47 -6.75
N SER A 6 27.50 19.77 -6.47
CA SER A 6 26.76 20.27 -5.29
C SER A 6 25.24 20.30 -5.46
N LEU A 7 24.71 20.02 -6.66
CA LEU A 7 23.27 19.85 -6.90
C LEU A 7 22.81 18.39 -6.68
N GLU A 8 23.72 17.41 -6.67
CA GLU A 8 23.38 16.01 -6.43
C GLU A 8 22.89 15.76 -4.99
N GLY A 9 23.30 16.60 -4.03
CA GLY A 9 22.85 16.52 -2.63
C GLY A 9 21.41 16.98 -2.39
N PHE A 10 20.75 17.64 -3.37
CA PHE A 10 19.34 18.04 -3.24
C PHE A 10 18.38 16.96 -3.74
N SER A 11 18.77 16.20 -4.78
CA SER A 11 17.94 15.15 -5.38
C SER A 11 17.70 13.95 -4.45
N ASP A 12 18.51 13.76 -3.42
CA ASP A 12 18.29 12.71 -2.41
C ASP A 12 17.46 13.18 -1.21
N ARG A 13 17.03 14.45 -1.16
CA ARG A 13 16.18 14.96 -0.07
C ARG A 13 14.70 15.02 -0.42
N PHE A 14 14.38 15.05 -1.71
CA PHE A 14 13.00 15.16 -2.18
C PHE A 14 12.71 14.21 -3.34
N TRP A 15 11.48 13.72 -3.38
CA TRP A 15 10.99 12.85 -4.46
C TRP A 15 9.58 13.26 -4.90
N TYR A 16 9.27 13.05 -6.18
CA TYR A 16 7.93 13.27 -6.70
C TYR A 16 7.25 11.93 -6.99
N TRP A 17 6.11 11.71 -6.33
CA TRP A 17 5.19 10.65 -6.70
C TRP A 17 4.05 11.24 -7.51
N GLN A 18 3.64 10.52 -8.56
CA GLN A 18 2.53 10.93 -9.41
C GLN A 18 1.31 10.09 -9.04
N GLY A 19 0.22 10.76 -8.67
CA GLY A 19 -1.06 10.08 -8.47
C GLY A 19 -1.74 9.76 -9.79
N LYS A 20 -2.83 8.97 -9.73
CA LYS A 20 -3.59 8.57 -10.93
C LYS A 20 -4.12 9.78 -11.72
N SER A 21 -4.43 10.88 -11.03
CA SER A 21 -4.86 12.14 -11.62
C SER A 21 -3.82 12.80 -12.53
N GLY A 22 -2.55 12.36 -12.46
CA GLY A 22 -1.41 13.04 -13.09
C GLY A 22 -0.79 14.13 -12.22
N THR A 23 -1.38 14.43 -11.07
CA THR A 23 -0.80 15.37 -10.10
C THR A 23 0.49 14.81 -9.51
N ARG A 24 1.51 15.67 -9.41
CA ARG A 24 2.80 15.34 -8.79
C ARG A 24 2.87 15.90 -7.38
N TYR A 25 3.11 15.01 -6.43
CA TYR A 25 3.21 15.33 -5.02
C TYR A 25 4.67 15.26 -4.59
N ILE A 26 5.23 16.38 -4.14
CA ILE A 26 6.57 16.42 -3.56
C ILE A 26 6.57 15.78 -2.18
N HIS A 27 7.58 14.98 -1.90
CA HIS A 27 7.82 14.32 -0.62
C HIS A 27 9.24 14.58 -0.16
N SER A 28 9.43 14.80 1.15
CA SER A 28 10.74 14.75 1.79
C SER A 28 11.15 13.31 2.05
N ILE A 29 12.43 12.99 1.88
CA ILE A 29 12.96 11.64 2.07
C ILE A 29 13.62 11.56 3.46
N TYR A 30 13.23 10.56 4.23
CA TYR A 30 13.83 10.20 5.53
C TYR A 30 14.26 8.74 5.51
N SER A 31 15.30 8.42 6.29
CA SER A 31 15.54 7.02 6.65
C SER A 31 14.54 6.59 7.74
N PRO A 32 14.17 5.30 7.81
CA PRO A 32 13.31 4.74 8.83
C PRO A 32 13.61 5.23 10.26
N GLU A 33 14.87 5.20 10.65
CA GLU A 33 15.32 5.55 12.00
C GLU A 33 15.32 7.05 12.31
N ASN A 34 15.22 7.92 11.29
CA ASN A 34 15.30 9.37 11.44
C ASN A 34 14.02 10.10 10.98
N CYS A 35 12.92 9.37 10.74
CA CYS A 35 11.66 9.99 10.35
C CYS A 35 11.00 10.64 11.57
N PRO A 36 10.78 11.97 11.56
CA PRO A 36 10.13 12.64 12.67
C PRO A 36 8.63 12.28 12.75
N PRO A 37 8.01 12.36 13.94
CA PRO A 37 6.56 12.24 14.07
C PRO A 37 5.90 13.47 13.44
N LEU A 38 5.08 13.25 12.41
CA LEU A 38 4.43 14.31 11.64
C LEU A 38 2.92 14.04 11.53
N PRO A 39 2.14 14.24 12.61
CA PRO A 39 0.71 13.93 12.62
C PRO A 39 -0.03 14.60 11.46
N GLY A 40 -0.93 13.85 10.83
CA GLY A 40 -1.73 14.31 9.70
C GLY A 40 -1.01 14.30 8.35
N ALA A 41 0.32 14.18 8.33
CA ALA A 41 1.10 14.07 7.10
C ALA A 41 0.85 12.74 6.39
N ILE A 42 1.13 12.71 5.11
CA ILE A 42 1.04 11.50 4.27
C ILE A 42 2.42 10.87 4.17
N TYR A 43 2.51 9.56 4.28
CA TYR A 43 3.76 8.84 4.05
C TYR A 43 3.63 7.85 2.90
N ILE A 44 4.78 7.54 2.30
CA ILE A 44 4.98 6.39 1.43
C ILE A 44 6.21 5.65 1.96
N THR A 45 6.06 4.37 2.27
CA THR A 45 7.22 3.51 2.56
C THR A 45 7.83 3.05 1.25
N VAL A 46 9.16 3.11 1.16
CA VAL A 46 9.88 2.93 -0.10
C VAL A 46 11.03 1.94 0.08
N GLN A 47 11.15 1.05 -0.90
CA GLN A 47 12.36 0.29 -1.15
C GLN A 47 13.16 0.98 -2.26
N LYS A 48 14.31 1.56 -1.90
CA LYS A 48 15.36 1.97 -2.83
C LYS A 48 16.24 0.77 -3.15
N LEU A 49 16.20 0.34 -4.40
CA LEU A 49 17.04 -0.74 -4.91
C LEU A 49 18.48 -0.26 -5.11
N SER A 50 19.43 -1.18 -5.19
CA SER A 50 20.84 -0.88 -5.49
C SER A 50 21.05 -0.16 -6.83
N SER A 51 20.09 -0.28 -7.76
CA SER A 51 20.05 0.46 -9.03
C SER A 51 19.66 1.93 -8.89
N GLY A 52 19.30 2.38 -7.68
CA GLY A 52 18.77 3.72 -7.42
C GLY A 52 17.27 3.86 -7.72
N ARG A 53 16.62 2.82 -8.27
CA ARG A 53 15.16 2.80 -8.47
C ARG A 53 14.44 2.73 -7.14
N ARG A 54 13.39 3.54 -7.00
CA ARG A 54 12.51 3.56 -5.84
C ARG A 54 11.20 2.87 -6.14
N VAL A 55 10.79 1.99 -5.24
CA VAL A 55 9.57 1.21 -5.33
C VAL A 55 8.74 1.52 -4.10
N ALA A 56 7.55 2.07 -4.29
CA ALA A 56 6.62 2.29 -3.19
C ALA A 56 6.06 0.95 -2.73
N VAL A 57 6.06 0.74 -1.41
CA VAL A 57 5.59 -0.47 -0.75
C VAL A 57 4.22 -0.24 -0.13
N ASP A 58 4.03 0.92 0.51
CA ASP A 58 2.76 1.29 1.15
C ASP A 58 2.56 2.80 1.17
N VAL A 59 1.30 3.25 1.27
CA VAL A 59 0.91 4.66 1.35
C VAL A 59 -0.11 4.84 2.46
N GLY A 60 0.10 5.81 3.34
CA GLY A 60 -0.82 6.06 4.45
C GLY A 60 -0.70 7.45 5.05
N ARG A 61 -1.27 7.62 6.24
CA ARG A 61 -1.24 8.87 7.01
C ARG A 61 -0.63 8.63 8.38
N PHE A 62 0.12 9.60 8.87
CA PHE A 62 0.56 9.62 10.26
C PHE A 62 -0.63 9.91 11.18
N CYS A 63 -0.91 8.98 12.08
CA CYS A 63 -1.87 9.14 13.17
C CYS A 63 -1.28 9.97 14.33
N GLU A 64 -2.16 10.50 15.18
CA GLU A 64 -1.72 11.04 16.48
C GLU A 64 -1.10 9.92 17.33
N GLY A 65 0.05 10.18 17.94
CA GLY A 65 0.78 9.18 18.72
C GLY A 65 1.63 8.21 17.88
N TRP A 66 1.90 8.53 16.61
CA TRP A 66 2.84 7.76 15.79
C TRP A 66 4.27 7.88 16.34
N ASP A 67 4.64 6.96 17.25
CA ASP A 67 6.02 6.59 17.51
C ASP A 67 6.39 5.48 16.53
N TYR A 68 7.24 5.82 15.54
CA TYR A 68 7.60 4.97 14.40
C TYR A 68 8.06 3.55 14.80
N VAL A 69 8.54 3.38 16.03
CA VAL A 69 9.07 2.13 16.56
C VAL A 69 7.99 1.07 16.83
N GLU A 70 6.74 1.44 17.13
CA GLU A 70 5.72 0.43 17.51
C GLU A 70 4.63 0.23 16.45
N GLY A 71 4.11 1.31 15.85
CA GLY A 71 2.97 1.23 14.92
C GLY A 71 3.25 0.50 13.59
N VAL A 72 4.50 0.55 13.10
CA VAL A 72 4.92 -0.14 11.87
C VAL A 72 5.30 -1.60 12.16
N ILE A 73 5.69 -1.91 13.40
CA ILE A 73 6.16 -3.25 13.79
C ILE A 73 5.00 -4.19 14.13
N GLU A 74 3.86 -3.70 14.63
CA GLU A 74 2.79 -4.58 15.09
C GLU A 74 1.79 -5.02 14.01
N ASP A 75 1.39 -4.16 13.07
CA ASP A 75 0.40 -4.52 12.02
C ASP A 75 1.04 -5.10 10.74
N HIS A 76 2.38 -5.06 10.65
CA HIS A 76 3.09 -5.44 9.42
C HIS A 76 4.30 -6.37 9.64
N ARG A 77 4.17 -7.34 10.54
CA ARG A 77 5.18 -8.39 10.83
C ARG A 77 5.51 -9.35 9.66
N VAL A 78 5.12 -9.03 8.43
CA VAL A 78 5.41 -9.84 7.25
C VAL A 78 6.03 -8.96 6.15
N GLY A 79 7.35 -8.80 6.15
CA GLY A 79 8.10 -8.43 4.94
C GLY A 79 8.83 -7.07 4.90
N PHE A 80 9.01 -6.36 6.02
CA PHE A 80 9.67 -5.03 6.04
C PHE A 80 11.20 -5.02 5.81
N SER A 81 11.84 -6.16 5.56
CA SER A 81 13.30 -6.21 5.30
C SER A 81 13.74 -5.44 4.04
N SER A 82 12.79 -4.95 3.24
CA SER A 82 13.02 -4.21 2.01
C SER A 82 12.91 -2.69 2.13
N ILE A 83 12.27 -2.16 3.17
CA ILE A 83 12.01 -0.71 3.27
C ILE A 83 13.24 -0.01 3.85
N ASN A 84 13.70 1.01 3.15
CA ASN A 84 14.89 1.78 3.52
C ASN A 84 14.73 3.30 3.34
N GLU A 85 13.58 3.76 2.83
CA GLU A 85 13.22 5.17 2.75
C GLU A 85 11.75 5.37 3.16
N ILE A 86 11.47 6.52 3.77
CA ILE A 86 10.12 7.02 4.04
C ILE A 86 9.98 8.36 3.35
N HIS A 87 9.00 8.47 2.49
CA HIS A 87 8.72 9.67 1.72
C HIS A 87 7.52 10.36 2.34
N VAL A 88 7.69 11.57 2.86
CA VAL A 88 6.65 12.29 3.61
C VAL A 88 6.15 13.52 2.85
N HIS A 89 4.84 13.63 2.67
CA HIS A 89 4.17 14.78 2.07
C HIS A 89 3.44 15.60 3.14
N LEU A 90 3.81 16.88 3.25
CA LEU A 90 3.35 17.82 4.27
C LEU A 90 2.44 18.93 3.73
N LEU A 91 2.14 18.95 2.42
CA LEU A 91 1.45 20.09 1.78
C LEU A 91 -0.07 19.90 1.68
N ALA A 92 -0.63 18.89 2.34
CA ALA A 92 -2.07 18.74 2.45
C ALA A 92 -2.64 19.87 3.32
N LYS A 93 -3.67 20.56 2.83
CA LYS A 93 -4.23 21.76 3.48
C LYS A 93 -5.27 21.46 4.56
N SER A 94 -5.77 20.23 4.59
CA SER A 94 -6.78 19.72 5.52
C SER A 94 -6.74 18.19 5.53
N ASP A 95 -7.43 17.57 6.49
CA ASP A 95 -7.55 16.11 6.58
C ASP A 95 -8.27 15.53 5.35
N ASP A 96 -9.36 16.14 4.91
CA ASP A 96 -10.07 15.73 3.69
C ASP A 96 -9.14 15.80 2.47
N ASN A 97 -8.33 16.86 2.37
CA ASN A 97 -7.38 16.98 1.28
C ASN A 97 -6.29 15.90 1.38
N ALA A 98 -5.83 15.58 2.58
CA ALA A 98 -4.85 14.51 2.78
C ALA A 98 -5.40 13.15 2.36
N GLU A 99 -6.66 12.83 2.70
CA GLU A 99 -7.32 11.60 2.26
C GLU A 99 -7.45 11.50 0.74
N GLN A 100 -7.79 12.61 0.08
CA GLN A 100 -7.88 12.63 -1.39
C GLN A 100 -6.50 12.40 -2.03
N VAL A 101 -5.44 12.97 -1.46
CA VAL A 101 -4.08 12.75 -1.95
C VAL A 101 -3.66 11.29 -1.75
N VAL A 102 -3.95 10.67 -0.60
CA VAL A 102 -3.70 9.24 -0.37
C VAL A 102 -4.43 8.37 -1.39
N LYS A 103 -5.73 8.62 -1.62
CA LYS A 103 -6.53 7.88 -2.61
C LYS A 103 -5.94 8.00 -4.02
N ASP A 104 -5.53 9.20 -4.43
CA ASP A 104 -4.93 9.43 -5.75
C ASP A 104 -3.55 8.76 -5.89
N LEU A 105 -2.73 8.83 -4.84
CA LEU A 105 -1.41 8.19 -4.80
C LEU A 105 -1.52 6.67 -4.87
N LEU A 106 -2.37 6.05 -4.04
CA LEU A 106 -2.63 4.61 -4.07
C LEU A 106 -3.08 4.16 -5.46
N ALA A 107 -3.96 4.92 -6.10
CA ALA A 107 -4.44 4.61 -7.44
C ALA A 107 -3.37 4.80 -8.53
N GLY A 108 -2.36 5.66 -8.30
CA GLY A 108 -1.29 5.97 -9.25
C GLY A 108 -0.03 5.10 -9.10
N ILE A 109 0.25 4.63 -7.89
CA ILE A 109 1.48 3.90 -7.54
C ILE A 109 1.48 2.44 -8.06
N GLY A 110 0.35 1.95 -8.59
CA GLY A 110 0.24 0.58 -9.07
C GLY A 110 0.20 -0.44 -7.92
N PRO A 111 -0.05 -1.72 -8.22
CA PRO A 111 -0.20 -2.73 -7.18
C PRO A 111 1.07 -2.85 -6.34
N ARG A 112 0.89 -2.98 -5.02
CA ARG A 112 1.97 -3.29 -4.06
C ARG A 112 2.77 -4.46 -4.60
N PRO A 113 4.11 -4.38 -4.67
CA PRO A 113 4.90 -5.55 -5.00
C PRO A 113 4.63 -6.60 -3.93
N VAL A 114 3.88 -7.65 -4.29
CA VAL A 114 3.80 -8.84 -3.47
C VAL A 114 5.21 -9.43 -3.42
N PRO A 115 5.80 -9.65 -2.23
CA PRO A 115 7.13 -10.22 -2.16
C PRO A 115 7.14 -11.57 -2.89
N ALA A 116 8.07 -11.73 -3.84
CA ALA A 116 8.28 -12.96 -4.60
C ALA A 116 8.66 -14.07 -3.61
N GLY A 117 7.66 -14.82 -3.16
CA GLY A 117 7.74 -15.72 -2.02
C GLY A 117 6.38 -15.97 -1.39
N PHE A 118 5.45 -15.01 -1.53
CA PHE A 118 4.03 -15.31 -1.47
C PHE A 118 3.61 -15.92 -2.81
N HIS A 119 3.75 -17.24 -2.91
CA HIS A 119 2.79 -17.99 -3.71
C HIS A 119 1.45 -17.75 -3.03
N GLU A 120 0.72 -16.74 -3.48
CA GLU A 120 -0.73 -16.85 -3.51
C GLU A 120 -0.97 -18.02 -4.46
N GLU A 121 -0.95 -19.23 -3.88
CA GLU A 121 -1.59 -20.38 -4.47
C GLU A 121 -3.03 -19.91 -4.63
N SER A 122 -3.29 -19.36 -5.81
CA SER A 122 -4.59 -18.92 -6.22
C SER A 122 -5.44 -20.18 -6.17
N VAL A 123 -6.06 -20.41 -5.02
CA VAL A 123 -7.33 -21.09 -4.90
C VAL A 123 -8.34 -20.18 -5.63
N ALA A 124 -8.16 -20.10 -6.94
CA ALA A 124 -9.28 -20.23 -7.84
C ALA A 124 -9.75 -21.68 -7.69
N SER A 125 -10.35 -22.01 -6.53
CA SER A 125 -11.40 -23.01 -6.57
C SER A 125 -12.41 -22.44 -7.57
N PRO A 126 -12.71 -23.14 -8.68
CA PRO A 126 -13.88 -22.78 -9.44
C PRO A 126 -15.03 -22.84 -8.42
N VAL A 127 -15.68 -21.70 -8.19
CA VAL A 127 -16.94 -21.68 -7.46
C VAL A 127 -17.80 -22.71 -8.19
N GLN A 128 -17.99 -23.86 -7.56
CA GLN A 128 -18.96 -24.83 -8.04
C GLN A 128 -20.29 -24.11 -7.85
N THR A 129 -20.84 -23.62 -8.94
CA THR A 129 -22.24 -23.23 -8.98
C THR A 129 -23.03 -24.45 -8.50
N PRO A 130 -23.81 -24.36 -7.41
CA PRO A 130 -24.73 -25.44 -7.10
C PRO A 130 -25.68 -25.56 -8.29
N SER A 131 -25.65 -26.73 -8.94
CA SER A 131 -26.59 -27.08 -9.99
C SER A 131 -27.99 -27.16 -9.36
N TRP A 132 -28.71 -26.05 -9.43
CA TRP A 132 -30.13 -26.00 -9.06
C TRP A 132 -30.89 -27.02 -9.91
N GLN A 133 -31.29 -28.14 -9.31
CA GLN A 133 -32.19 -29.10 -9.93
C GLN A 133 -33.63 -28.64 -9.67
N PRO A 134 -34.42 -28.30 -10.71
CA PRO A 134 -35.83 -28.00 -10.52
C PRO A 134 -36.56 -29.27 -10.04
N GLY A 135 -37.16 -29.21 -8.84
CA GLY A 135 -38.01 -30.28 -8.28
C GLY A 135 -37.58 -30.89 -6.93
N LEU A 136 -36.51 -30.39 -6.31
CA LEU A 136 -36.04 -30.92 -5.01
C LEU A 136 -36.87 -30.49 -3.80
N PHE A 137 -37.63 -29.40 -3.94
CA PHE A 137 -38.44 -28.81 -2.88
C PHE A 137 -39.93 -29.00 -3.19
N ASP A 138 -40.71 -29.36 -2.18
CA ASP A 138 -42.17 -29.29 -2.27
C ASP A 138 -42.68 -27.84 -2.17
N ASP A 139 -43.99 -27.62 -2.36
CA ASP A 139 -44.65 -26.31 -2.23
C ASP A 139 -44.51 -25.67 -0.83
N GLN A 140 -43.96 -26.39 0.16
CA GLN A 140 -43.67 -25.89 1.50
C GLN A 140 -42.17 -25.66 1.75
N GLY A 141 -41.31 -25.88 0.75
CA GLY A 141 -39.88 -25.57 0.80
C GLY A 141 -39.01 -26.63 1.48
N ASN A 142 -39.49 -27.86 1.67
CA ASN A 142 -38.69 -28.94 2.26
C ASN A 142 -38.07 -29.87 1.22
N VAL A 143 -36.84 -30.35 1.51
CA VAL A 143 -36.09 -31.28 0.64
C VAL A 143 -36.65 -32.70 0.73
N ARG A 144 -36.96 -33.32 -0.42
CA ARG A 144 -37.45 -34.72 -0.47
C ARG A 144 -36.29 -35.70 -0.28
N ALA A 145 -36.36 -36.56 0.75
CA ALA A 145 -35.37 -37.62 0.97
C ALA A 145 -35.50 -38.72 -0.10
N LEU A 146 -34.39 -39.06 -0.77
CA LEU A 146 -34.31 -40.17 -1.72
C LEU A 146 -34.22 -41.50 -0.96
N ALA A 147 -35.21 -42.37 -1.13
CA ALA A 147 -35.13 -43.76 -0.67
C ALA A 147 -34.17 -44.54 -1.59
N SER A 148 -33.09 -45.06 -1.03
CA SER A 148 -32.16 -45.95 -1.72
C SER A 148 -32.77 -47.37 -1.82
N ALA A 149 -32.73 -47.96 -3.02
CA ALA A 149 -33.01 -49.37 -3.29
C ALA A 149 -31.74 -50.02 -3.84
#